data_AF-A0A6C0HQZ1-F1
#
_entry.id   AF-A0A6C0HQZ1-F1
#
_cell.length_a   1.000
_cell.length_b   1.000
_cell.length_c   1.000
_cell.angle_alpha   90.00
_cell.angle_beta   90.00
_cell.angle_gamma   90.00
#
_symmetry.space_group_name_H-M   'P 1'
#
loop_
_entity.id
_entity.type
_entity.pdbx_description
1 polymer ?
#
loop_
_entity_poly.entity_id
_entity_poly.type
_entity_poly.pdbx_seq_one_letter_code
_entity_poly.pdbx_strand_id
1 'polypeptide(L)'
;MRLFFIVHLLWGFSSIISIASLKINYNHKRDLRLGNGKENNSLSEKSSKNISFKNKLKEFRRLIRPKSILPTVFLCGAGGFIMNPSIYNLIHSKKFITSTVSTILILSSSMVINDIYDVKIDRINNPGRPIASGRVKIYEAILLYVLLIGSAESLSLRFLPTMQQLIINFIIFLTGIYTPFLKRVPLFKNIACAWIVSLTLFFSGTTSSQNLIVIENKNFGILSIAMSLVFYGSLSNEILLDIRDYDGDKANKICTIPVIFGKKFSLLCASIITNLNIMSNSLALMYITDSVFGLLLAVICSPISFNLFKLKNNDYSENEISKVVDETNTPLFLMLLYLCAISLLRNSSKITFFI
;
A
#
# COMPACT_ATOMS: atom_id res chain seq x y z
N MET A 1 -12.08 -19.99 11.52
CA MET A 1 -10.85 -19.62 10.78
C MET A 1 -10.67 -20.39 9.48
N ARG A 2 -10.78 -21.73 9.44
CA ARG A 2 -10.84 -22.48 8.15
C ARG A 2 -11.94 -22.01 7.19
N LEU A 3 -13.08 -21.55 7.74
CA LEU A 3 -14.17 -20.94 6.96
C LEU A 3 -13.75 -19.64 6.25
N PHE A 4 -12.92 -18.79 6.88
CA PHE A 4 -12.42 -17.55 6.27
C PHE A 4 -11.44 -17.84 5.13
N PHE A 5 -10.56 -18.83 5.29
CA PHE A 5 -9.69 -19.29 4.21
C PHE A 5 -10.48 -19.79 3.01
N ILE A 6 -11.53 -20.60 3.25
CA ILE A 6 -12.43 -21.09 2.20
C ILE A 6 -13.20 -19.93 1.59
N VAL A 7 -13.68 -18.95 2.38
CA VAL A 7 -14.36 -17.75 1.86
C VAL A 7 -13.41 -16.88 1.04
N HIS A 8 -12.14 -16.70 1.40
CA HIS A 8 -11.17 -15.94 0.61
C HIS A 8 -10.82 -16.66 -0.70
N LEU A 9 -10.63 -17.97 -0.66
CA LEU A 9 -10.47 -18.79 -1.86
C LEU A 9 -11.72 -18.71 -2.74
N LEU A 10 -12.91 -18.98 -2.21
CA LEU A 10 -14.17 -18.96 -2.94
C LEU A 10 -14.52 -17.56 -3.44
N TRP A 11 -14.19 -16.50 -2.71
CA TRP A 11 -14.42 -15.12 -3.13
C TRP A 11 -13.43 -14.71 -4.22
N GLY A 12 -12.15 -15.07 -4.08
CA GLY A 12 -11.17 -15.01 -5.16
C GLY A 12 -11.68 -15.74 -6.40
N PHE A 13 -12.15 -16.98 -6.26
CA PHE A 13 -12.77 -17.75 -7.34
C PHE A 13 -14.06 -17.09 -7.89
N SER A 14 -14.92 -16.49 -7.06
CA SER A 14 -16.18 -15.87 -7.52
C SER A 14 -15.95 -14.57 -8.29
N SER A 15 -14.99 -13.75 -7.84
CA SER A 15 -14.55 -12.55 -8.56
C SER A 15 -13.85 -12.93 -9.87
N ILE A 16 -13.10 -14.04 -9.88
CA ILE A 16 -12.53 -14.66 -11.08
C ILE A 16 -13.63 -15.20 -12.03
N ILE A 17 -14.68 -15.87 -11.52
CA ILE A 17 -15.81 -16.38 -12.33
C ILE A 17 -16.58 -15.22 -12.94
N SER A 18 -16.75 -14.10 -12.23
CA SER A 18 -17.33 -12.87 -12.79
C SER A 18 -16.49 -12.29 -13.94
N ILE A 19 -15.17 -12.42 -13.90
CA ILE A 19 -14.27 -11.99 -14.99
C ILE A 19 -14.28 -12.98 -16.15
N ALA A 20 -14.35 -14.29 -15.86
CA ALA A 20 -14.47 -15.35 -16.87
C ALA A 20 -15.83 -15.30 -17.59
N SER A 21 -16.92 -15.02 -16.87
CA SER A 21 -18.26 -14.86 -17.45
C SER A 21 -18.39 -13.59 -18.30
N LEU A 22 -17.71 -12.50 -17.93
CA LEU A 22 -17.56 -11.31 -18.78
C LEU A 22 -16.80 -11.62 -20.09
N LYS A 23 -15.87 -12.58 -20.07
CA LYS A 23 -15.12 -13.04 -21.25
C LYS A 23 -15.99 -13.90 -22.19
N ILE A 24 -16.87 -14.74 -21.64
CA ILE A 24 -17.83 -15.54 -22.42
C ILE A 24 -18.90 -14.65 -23.07
N ASN A 25 -19.49 -13.70 -22.31
CA ASN A 25 -20.50 -12.77 -22.84
C ASN A 25 -19.93 -11.80 -23.88
N TYR A 26 -18.64 -11.44 -23.77
CA TYR A 26 -17.98 -10.57 -24.75
C TYR A 26 -17.58 -11.31 -26.03
N ASN A 27 -17.09 -12.56 -25.94
CA ASN A 27 -16.86 -13.38 -27.13
C ASN A 27 -18.18 -13.65 -27.86
N HIS A 28 -19.26 -13.97 -27.14
CA HIS A 28 -20.58 -14.16 -27.74
C HIS A 28 -21.11 -12.88 -28.41
N LYS A 29 -20.92 -11.69 -27.81
CA LYS A 29 -21.26 -10.39 -28.45
C LYS A 29 -20.32 -9.99 -29.58
N ARG A 30 -19.07 -10.44 -29.58
CA ARG A 30 -18.08 -10.18 -30.64
C ARG A 30 -18.33 -11.10 -31.83
N ASP A 31 -18.67 -12.37 -31.61
CA ASP A 31 -19.03 -13.33 -32.65
C ASP A 31 -20.37 -12.98 -33.31
N LEU A 32 -21.32 -12.43 -32.55
CA LEU A 32 -22.56 -11.85 -33.10
C LEU A 32 -22.33 -10.53 -33.87
N ARG A 33 -21.23 -9.80 -33.60
CA ARG A 33 -20.87 -8.55 -34.30
C ARG A 33 -19.93 -8.77 -35.50
N LEU A 34 -19.21 -9.90 -35.54
CA LEU A 34 -18.28 -10.28 -36.61
C LEU A 34 -18.92 -11.17 -37.69
N GLY A 35 -20.24 -11.41 -37.61
CA GLY A 35 -20.99 -12.13 -38.64
C GLY A 35 -21.08 -11.44 -40.02
N ASN A 36 -20.60 -10.20 -40.17
CA ASN A 36 -20.60 -9.46 -41.44
C ASN A 36 -19.29 -8.69 -41.66
N GLY A 37 -18.18 -9.40 -41.85
CA GLY A 37 -16.90 -8.77 -42.20
C GLY A 37 -15.79 -9.78 -42.38
N LYS A 38 -15.79 -10.48 -43.53
CA LYS A 38 -14.57 -11.08 -44.05
C LYS A 38 -13.60 -9.92 -44.35
N GLU A 39 -12.46 -9.92 -43.67
CA GLU A 39 -11.12 -9.52 -44.14
C GLU A 39 -10.24 -9.03 -42.96
N ASN A 40 -8.95 -9.34 -43.07
CA ASN A 40 -7.84 -9.00 -42.16
C ASN A 40 -7.55 -9.96 -40.99
N ASN A 41 -7.35 -11.25 -41.33
CA ASN A 41 -6.62 -12.22 -40.49
C ASN A 41 -5.13 -12.29 -40.85
N SER A 42 -4.38 -11.19 -40.72
CA SER A 42 -2.91 -11.24 -40.93
C SER A 42 -2.06 -10.48 -39.90
N LEU A 43 -2.66 -9.88 -38.87
CA LEU A 43 -1.95 -9.11 -37.84
C LEU A 43 -2.13 -9.62 -36.41
N SER A 44 -2.85 -10.72 -36.18
CA SER A 44 -3.09 -11.30 -34.84
C SER A 44 -2.22 -12.51 -34.48
N GLU A 45 -1.40 -13.04 -35.41
CA GLU A 45 -0.60 -14.26 -35.18
C GLU A 45 0.86 -14.02 -34.76
N LYS A 46 1.34 -12.77 -34.70
CA LYS A 46 2.71 -12.49 -34.25
C LYS A 46 2.74 -12.03 -32.79
N SER A 47 2.82 -12.97 -31.85
CA SER A 47 3.67 -12.86 -30.62
C SER A 47 3.45 -13.92 -29.54
N SER A 48 3.06 -15.16 -29.85
CA SER A 48 3.31 -16.29 -28.93
C SER A 48 4.79 -16.73 -29.02
N LYS A 49 5.75 -15.82 -28.80
CA LYS A 49 7.14 -16.22 -28.61
C LYS A 49 7.19 -17.04 -27.31
N ASN A 50 7.64 -18.28 -27.38
CA ASN A 50 8.00 -19.06 -26.20
C ASN A 50 9.10 -18.31 -25.44
N ILE A 51 8.70 -17.54 -24.43
CA ILE A 51 9.61 -16.81 -23.56
C ILE A 51 10.39 -17.86 -22.76
N SER A 52 11.72 -17.85 -22.87
CA SER A 52 12.60 -18.68 -22.04
C SER A 52 12.23 -18.57 -20.56
N PHE A 53 12.30 -19.69 -19.81
CA PHE A 53 11.94 -19.73 -18.39
C PHE A 53 12.60 -18.62 -17.55
N LYS A 54 13.88 -18.31 -17.82
CA LYS A 54 14.60 -17.19 -17.16
C LYS A 54 13.95 -15.83 -17.43
N ASN A 55 13.52 -15.59 -18.66
CA ASN A 55 12.83 -14.35 -19.03
C ASN A 55 11.44 -14.30 -18.39
N LYS A 56 10.76 -15.43 -18.24
CA LYS A 56 9.46 -15.49 -17.58
C LYS A 56 9.55 -15.21 -16.08
N LEU A 57 10.56 -15.75 -15.39
CA LEU A 57 10.88 -15.40 -14.00
C LEU A 57 11.15 -13.90 -13.83
N LYS A 58 11.89 -13.29 -14.77
CA LYS A 58 12.15 -11.84 -14.77
C LYS A 58 10.85 -11.03 -14.86
N GLU A 59 9.88 -11.49 -15.65
CA GLU A 59 8.58 -10.83 -15.79
C GLU A 59 7.68 -11.04 -14.56
N PHE A 60 7.71 -12.21 -13.91
CA PHE A 60 7.05 -12.40 -12.60
C PHE A 60 7.66 -11.51 -11.52
N ARG A 61 8.99 -11.37 -11.49
CA ARG A 61 9.67 -10.44 -10.58
C ARG A 61 9.23 -9.00 -10.85
N ARG A 62 9.04 -8.62 -12.11
CA ARG A 62 8.52 -7.29 -12.47
C ARG A 62 7.08 -7.07 -11.96
N LEU A 63 6.23 -8.10 -12.01
CA LEU A 63 4.86 -8.03 -11.51
C LEU A 63 4.77 -7.75 -10.00
N ILE A 64 5.69 -8.34 -9.23
CA ILE A 64 5.72 -8.19 -7.76
C ILE A 64 6.25 -6.80 -7.32
N ARG A 65 6.82 -6.01 -8.25
CA ARG A 65 7.38 -4.67 -7.99
C ARG A 65 8.35 -4.64 -6.80
N PRO A 66 9.55 -5.25 -6.91
CA PRO A 66 10.50 -5.41 -5.80
C PRO A 66 10.97 -4.09 -5.18
N LYS A 67 10.89 -2.97 -5.91
CA LYS A 67 11.20 -1.64 -5.37
C LYS A 67 10.31 -1.27 -4.18
N SER A 68 9.07 -1.78 -4.12
CA SER A 68 8.14 -1.54 -3.02
C SER A 68 8.43 -2.39 -1.76
N ILE A 69 9.27 -3.43 -1.88
CA ILE A 69 9.59 -4.32 -0.75
C ILE A 69 10.45 -3.61 0.29
N LEU A 70 11.45 -2.84 -0.13
CA LEU A 70 12.39 -2.20 0.81
C LEU A 70 11.68 -1.19 1.75
N PRO A 71 10.83 -0.26 1.27
CA PRO A 71 10.03 0.60 2.15
C PRO A 71 9.10 -0.19 3.08
N THR A 72 8.52 -1.29 2.58
CA THR A 72 7.62 -2.16 3.35
C THR A 72 8.36 -2.83 4.50
N VAL A 73 9.57 -3.35 4.26
CA VAL A 73 10.41 -3.94 5.32
C VAL A 73 10.81 -2.88 6.34
N PHE A 74 11.13 -1.67 5.89
CA PHE A 74 11.44 -0.56 6.80
C PHE A 74 10.25 -0.20 7.70
N LEU A 75 9.04 -0.07 7.13
CA LEU A 75 7.81 0.15 7.90
C LEU A 75 7.56 -0.98 8.90
N CYS A 76 7.74 -2.24 8.46
CA CYS A 76 7.58 -3.40 9.34
C CYS A 76 8.58 -3.34 10.50
N GLY A 77 9.86 -3.07 10.20
CA GLY A 77 10.94 -2.94 11.16
C GLY A 77 10.72 -1.81 12.16
N ALA A 78 10.31 -0.63 11.71
CA ALA A 78 9.99 0.51 12.57
C ALA A 78 8.83 0.17 13.52
N GLY A 79 7.71 -0.35 12.99
CA GLY A 79 6.57 -0.77 13.81
C GLY A 79 6.95 -1.81 14.87
N GLY A 80 7.69 -2.85 14.46
CA GLY A 80 8.16 -3.90 15.36
C GLY A 80 9.08 -3.37 16.45
N PHE A 81 10.04 -2.52 16.08
CA PHE A 81 11.00 -1.93 17.01
C PHE A 81 10.35 -0.98 18.01
N ILE A 82 9.36 -0.17 17.59
CA ILE A 82 8.61 0.70 18.51
C ILE A 82 7.99 -0.12 19.66
N MET A 83 7.39 -1.27 19.35
CA MET A 83 6.73 -2.11 20.35
C MET A 83 7.68 -3.04 21.11
N ASN A 84 8.81 -3.40 20.52
CA ASN A 84 9.85 -4.23 21.12
C ASN A 84 11.23 -3.71 20.69
N PRO A 85 11.78 -2.71 21.42
CA PRO A 85 13.00 -2.00 21.04
C PRO A 85 14.25 -2.82 21.34
N SER A 86 14.34 -4.00 20.72
CA SER A 86 15.48 -4.91 20.74
C SER A 86 15.57 -5.62 19.39
N ILE A 87 16.59 -5.27 18.61
CA ILE A 87 16.86 -5.88 17.31
C ILE A 87 17.02 -7.41 17.46
N TYR A 88 17.70 -7.84 18.53
CA TYR A 88 17.88 -9.26 18.84
C TYR A 88 16.54 -9.97 19.01
N ASN A 89 15.62 -9.41 19.80
CA ASN A 89 14.30 -10.00 20.03
C ASN A 89 13.47 -10.06 18.74
N LEU A 90 13.54 -9.02 17.90
CA LEU A 90 12.80 -8.98 16.64
C LEU A 90 13.27 -10.07 15.67
N ILE A 91 14.58 -10.18 15.45
CA ILE A 91 15.14 -11.15 14.50
C ILE A 91 14.90 -12.60 14.96
N HIS A 92 14.79 -12.84 16.27
CA HIS A 92 14.48 -14.18 16.81
C HIS A 92 12.96 -14.42 17.00
N SER A 93 12.12 -13.40 16.83
CA SER A 93 10.67 -13.51 16.99
C SER A 93 10.04 -14.13 15.75
N LYS A 94 9.62 -15.40 15.87
CA LYS A 94 8.85 -16.10 14.83
C LYS A 94 7.61 -15.32 14.41
N LYS A 95 6.92 -14.67 15.35
CA LYS A 95 5.71 -13.86 15.08
C LYS A 95 6.04 -12.66 14.19
N PHE A 96 7.10 -11.92 14.52
CA PHE A 96 7.52 -10.74 13.76
C PHE A 96 8.00 -11.09 12.35
N ILE A 97 8.84 -12.13 12.23
CA ILE A 97 9.31 -12.63 10.93
C ILE A 97 8.12 -13.05 10.08
N THR A 98 7.19 -13.83 10.65
CA THR A 98 5.99 -14.28 9.95
C THR A 98 5.15 -13.08 9.50
N SER A 99 4.89 -12.10 10.37
CA SER A 99 4.12 -10.92 9.97
C SER A 99 4.79 -10.14 8.85
N THR A 100 6.12 -9.98 8.91
CA THR A 100 6.88 -9.24 7.87
C THR A 100 6.82 -9.98 6.53
N VAL A 101 7.05 -11.29 6.53
CA VAL A 101 6.98 -12.12 5.32
C VAL A 101 5.56 -12.11 4.74
N SER A 102 4.53 -12.31 5.58
CA SER A 102 3.14 -12.28 5.12
C SER A 102 2.75 -10.90 4.57
N THR A 103 3.20 -9.80 5.17
CA THR A 103 2.98 -8.45 4.62
C THR A 103 3.62 -8.28 3.24
N ILE A 104 4.85 -8.76 3.03
CA ILE A 104 5.52 -8.71 1.71
C ILE A 104 4.74 -9.53 0.68
N LEU A 105 4.25 -10.71 1.06
CA LEU A 105 3.43 -11.56 0.19
C LEU A 105 2.11 -10.89 -0.19
N ILE A 106 1.44 -10.24 0.78
CA ILE A 106 0.19 -9.51 0.55
C ILE A 106 0.45 -8.30 -0.37
N LEU A 107 1.49 -7.50 -0.11
CA LEU A 107 1.92 -6.42 -1.00
C LEU A 107 2.16 -6.93 -2.42
N SER A 108 2.91 -8.03 -2.56
CA SER A 108 3.20 -8.64 -3.85
C SER A 108 1.92 -9.06 -4.57
N SER A 109 0.98 -9.64 -3.83
CA SER A 109 -0.32 -10.06 -4.36
C SER A 109 -1.18 -8.86 -4.80
N SER A 110 -1.12 -7.74 -4.07
CA SER A 110 -1.84 -6.50 -4.40
C SER A 110 -1.37 -5.91 -5.72
N MET A 111 -0.06 -5.94 -5.97
CA MET A 111 0.52 -5.49 -7.25
C MET A 111 0.07 -6.37 -8.42
N VAL A 112 0.06 -7.69 -8.22
CA VAL A 112 -0.37 -8.65 -9.25
C VAL A 112 -1.85 -8.47 -9.58
N ILE A 113 -2.73 -8.40 -8.58
CA ILE A 113 -4.17 -8.26 -8.80
C ILE A 113 -4.50 -6.89 -9.44
N ASN A 114 -3.81 -5.82 -9.04
CA ASN A 114 -3.93 -4.50 -9.68
C ASN A 114 -3.62 -4.57 -11.18
N ASP A 115 -2.51 -5.19 -11.57
CA ASP A 115 -2.15 -5.35 -12.98
C ASP A 115 -3.15 -6.23 -13.75
N ILE A 116 -3.81 -7.21 -13.11
CA ILE A 116 -4.86 -8.03 -13.73
C ILE A 116 -6.11 -7.22 -14.05
N TYR A 117 -6.54 -6.33 -13.14
CA TYR A 117 -7.72 -5.49 -13.37
C TYR A 117 -7.42 -4.35 -14.36
N ASP A 118 -6.20 -3.82 -14.34
CA ASP A 118 -5.80 -2.67 -15.16
C ASP A 118 -5.33 -3.04 -16.56
N VAL A 119 -5.31 -4.34 -16.95
CA VAL A 119 -4.78 -4.80 -18.25
C VAL A 119 -5.24 -3.97 -19.45
N LYS A 120 -6.52 -3.57 -19.51
CA LYS A 120 -7.04 -2.78 -20.63
C LYS A 120 -6.49 -1.35 -20.65
N ILE A 121 -6.40 -0.73 -19.48
CA ILE A 121 -5.87 0.62 -19.29
C ILE A 121 -4.36 0.61 -19.56
N ASP A 122 -3.65 -0.37 -18.98
CA ASP A 122 -2.21 -0.51 -19.13
C ASP A 122 -1.78 -0.87 -20.55
N ARG A 123 -2.63 -1.46 -21.40
CA ARG A 123 -2.33 -1.61 -22.83
C ARG A 123 -2.16 -0.28 -23.56
N ILE A 124 -2.82 0.77 -23.08
CA ILE A 124 -2.75 2.12 -23.65
C ILE A 124 -1.66 2.91 -22.92
N ASN A 125 -1.74 2.99 -21.59
CA ASN A 125 -0.89 3.88 -20.79
C ASN A 125 0.50 3.30 -20.52
N ASN A 126 0.60 1.98 -20.33
CA ASN A 126 1.84 1.30 -19.92
C ASN A 126 2.04 -0.02 -20.68
N PRO A 127 2.14 0.00 -22.03
CA PRO A 127 2.15 -1.23 -22.85
C PRO A 127 3.33 -2.16 -22.50
N GLY A 128 4.35 -1.62 -21.85
CA GLY A 128 5.49 -2.38 -21.31
C GLY A 128 5.16 -3.26 -20.10
N ARG A 129 3.98 -3.21 -19.47
CA ARG A 129 3.67 -4.06 -18.31
C ARG A 129 3.58 -5.55 -18.69
N PRO A 130 3.98 -6.49 -17.81
CA PRO A 130 4.07 -7.91 -18.17
C PRO A 130 2.75 -8.54 -18.64
N ILE A 131 1.62 -8.20 -18.03
CA ILE A 131 0.29 -8.70 -18.46
C ILE A 131 -0.22 -7.95 -19.69
N ALA A 132 -0.08 -6.62 -19.72
CA ALA A 132 -0.52 -5.78 -20.83
C ALA A 132 0.18 -6.15 -22.16
N SER A 133 1.49 -6.43 -22.10
CA SER A 133 2.32 -6.87 -23.22
C SER A 133 2.14 -8.34 -23.63
N GLY A 134 1.34 -9.12 -22.90
CA GLY A 134 1.14 -10.54 -23.15
C GLY A 134 2.31 -11.45 -22.76
N ARG A 135 3.37 -10.92 -22.13
CA ARG A 135 4.52 -11.71 -21.67
C ARG A 135 4.21 -12.61 -20.47
N VAL A 136 3.22 -12.23 -19.68
CA VAL A 136 2.60 -13.07 -18.64
C VAL A 136 1.13 -13.22 -18.96
N LYS A 137 0.64 -14.46 -19.03
CA LYS A 137 -0.78 -14.71 -19.31
C LYS A 137 -1.61 -14.48 -18.06
N ILE A 138 -2.87 -14.07 -18.24
CA ILE A 138 -3.77 -13.74 -17.11
C ILE A 138 -3.91 -14.90 -16.11
N TYR A 139 -4.04 -16.15 -16.59
CA TYR A 139 -4.15 -17.31 -15.70
C TYR A 139 -2.88 -17.55 -14.87
N GLU A 140 -1.70 -17.19 -15.39
CA GLU A 140 -0.42 -17.30 -14.69
C GLU A 140 -0.31 -16.24 -13.59
N ALA A 141 -0.78 -15.03 -13.88
CA ALA A 141 -0.88 -13.97 -12.89
C ALA A 141 -1.89 -14.33 -11.78
N ILE A 142 -3.04 -14.93 -12.13
CA ILE A 142 -4.02 -15.41 -11.15
C ILE A 142 -3.40 -16.51 -10.26
N LEU A 143 -2.69 -17.48 -10.86
CA LEU A 143 -2.02 -18.52 -10.09
C LEU A 143 -1.00 -17.93 -9.12
N LEU A 144 -0.19 -16.96 -9.57
CA LEU A 144 0.77 -16.26 -8.72
C LEU A 144 0.06 -15.52 -7.57
N TYR A 145 -1.03 -14.81 -7.85
CA TYR A 145 -1.84 -14.13 -6.84
C TYR A 145 -2.35 -15.10 -5.76
N VAL A 146 -2.94 -16.23 -6.17
CA VAL A 146 -3.46 -17.26 -5.25
C VAL A 146 -2.34 -17.88 -4.42
N LEU A 147 -1.18 -18.16 -5.04
CA LEU A 147 -0.01 -18.69 -4.33
C LEU A 147 0.51 -17.70 -3.27
N LEU A 148 0.58 -16.41 -3.59
CA LEU A 148 1.05 -15.38 -2.66
C LEU A 148 0.11 -15.24 -1.45
N ILE A 149 -1.20 -15.12 -1.67
CA ILE A 149 -2.18 -15.02 -0.57
C ILE A 149 -2.24 -16.33 0.22
N GLY A 150 -2.29 -17.48 -0.46
CA GLY A 150 -2.30 -18.79 0.19
C GLY A 150 -1.07 -19.01 1.07
N SER A 151 0.11 -18.54 0.62
CA SER A 151 1.33 -18.58 1.42
C SER A 151 1.23 -17.66 2.64
N ALA A 152 0.75 -16.43 2.48
CA ALA A 152 0.57 -15.48 3.59
C ALA A 152 -0.39 -16.02 4.66
N GLU A 153 -1.52 -16.61 4.24
CA GLU A 153 -2.50 -17.22 5.13
C GLU A 153 -1.93 -18.46 5.82
N SER A 154 -1.25 -19.34 5.09
CA SER A 154 -0.66 -20.56 5.66
C SER A 154 0.36 -20.25 6.75
N LEU A 155 1.18 -19.22 6.54
CA LEU A 155 2.13 -18.70 7.51
C LEU A 155 1.41 -18.10 8.73
N SER A 156 0.37 -17.30 8.49
CA SER A 156 -0.46 -16.70 9.53
C SER A 156 -1.10 -17.76 10.44
N LEU A 157 -1.77 -18.75 9.86
CA LEU A 157 -2.42 -19.85 10.59
C LEU A 157 -1.43 -20.67 11.43
N ARG A 158 -0.18 -20.79 10.96
CA ARG A 158 0.84 -21.61 11.63
C ARG A 158 1.54 -20.89 12.78
N PHE A 159 1.83 -19.60 12.63
CA PHE A 159 2.76 -18.89 13.53
C PHE A 159 2.18 -17.67 14.24
N LEU A 160 1.00 -17.17 13.84
CA LEU A 160 0.37 -16.01 14.47
C LEU A 160 -0.77 -16.41 15.43
N PRO A 161 -1.03 -15.62 16.49
CA PRO A 161 -2.21 -15.81 17.33
C PRO A 161 -3.50 -15.34 16.64
N THR A 162 -4.66 -15.78 17.14
CA THR A 162 -5.99 -15.53 16.56
C THR A 162 -6.27 -14.05 16.25
N MET A 163 -5.90 -13.13 17.15
CA MET A 163 -6.15 -11.70 16.91
C MET A 163 -5.35 -11.16 15.73
N GLN A 164 -4.09 -11.53 15.60
CA GLN A 164 -3.25 -11.16 14.46
C GLN A 164 -3.73 -11.84 13.17
N GLN A 165 -4.27 -13.06 13.25
CA GLN A 165 -4.92 -13.72 12.11
C GLN A 165 -6.15 -12.93 11.64
N LEU A 166 -6.98 -12.40 12.54
CA LEU A 166 -8.11 -11.55 12.15
C LEU A 166 -7.66 -10.26 11.44
N ILE A 167 -6.60 -9.63 11.94
CA ILE A 167 -6.03 -8.41 11.31
C ILE A 167 -5.53 -8.73 9.89
N ILE A 168 -4.78 -9.81 9.71
CA ILE A 168 -4.26 -10.14 8.39
C ILE A 168 -5.37 -10.49 7.40
N ASN A 169 -6.41 -11.19 7.86
CA ASN A 169 -7.56 -11.55 7.03
C ASN A 169 -8.34 -10.30 6.63
N PHE A 170 -8.46 -9.33 7.53
CA PHE A 170 -9.03 -8.02 7.21
C PHE A 170 -8.19 -7.25 6.18
N ILE A 171 -6.86 -7.28 6.28
CA ILE A 171 -5.97 -6.65 5.29
C ILE A 171 -6.09 -7.34 3.91
N ILE A 172 -6.14 -8.68 3.88
CA ILE A 172 -6.34 -9.46 2.66
C ILE A 172 -7.70 -9.12 2.03
N PHE A 173 -8.75 -9.06 2.85
CA PHE A 173 -10.09 -8.65 2.43
C PHE A 173 -10.10 -7.25 1.82
N LEU A 174 -9.53 -6.26 2.53
CA LEU A 174 -9.42 -4.88 2.05
C LEU A 174 -8.66 -4.82 0.72
N THR A 175 -7.50 -5.48 0.64
CA THR A 175 -6.66 -5.52 -0.58
C THR A 175 -7.40 -6.15 -1.75
N GLY A 176 -8.19 -7.19 -1.49
CA GLY A 176 -9.02 -7.84 -2.49
C GLY A 176 -10.14 -6.95 -3.00
N ILE A 177 -10.91 -6.32 -2.10
CA ILE A 177 -12.07 -5.47 -2.45
C ILE A 177 -11.64 -4.14 -3.07
N TYR A 178 -10.48 -3.64 -2.67
CA TYR A 178 -9.90 -2.39 -3.14
C TYR A 178 -9.86 -2.30 -4.67
N THR A 179 -9.35 -3.34 -5.33
CA THR A 179 -9.05 -3.28 -6.76
C THR A 179 -10.30 -3.22 -7.67
N PRO A 180 -11.37 -4.01 -7.47
CA PRO A 180 -12.55 -3.96 -8.34
C PRO A 180 -13.54 -2.82 -8.03
N PHE A 181 -13.71 -2.41 -6.77
CA PHE A 181 -14.80 -1.51 -6.37
C PHE A 181 -14.35 -0.11 -5.96
N LEU A 182 -13.23 0.03 -5.23
CA LEU A 182 -12.84 1.34 -4.67
C LEU A 182 -12.16 2.27 -5.68
N LYS A 183 -11.55 1.73 -6.74
CA LYS A 183 -10.92 2.55 -7.80
C LYS A 183 -11.86 3.51 -8.51
N ARG A 184 -13.19 3.28 -8.44
CA ARG A 184 -14.20 4.08 -9.13
C ARG A 184 -14.79 5.21 -8.28
N VAL A 185 -14.49 5.23 -6.98
CA VAL A 185 -15.02 6.25 -6.07
C VAL A 185 -13.89 7.21 -5.70
N PRO A 186 -14.03 8.52 -5.98
CA PRO A 186 -13.06 9.53 -5.57
C PRO A 186 -12.83 9.45 -4.06
N LEU A 187 -11.64 9.80 -3.57
CA LEU A 187 -11.21 9.77 -2.16
C LEU A 187 -11.07 8.38 -1.53
N PHE A 188 -12.03 7.48 -1.74
CA PHE A 188 -12.01 6.15 -1.13
C PHE A 188 -10.77 5.34 -1.57
N LYS A 189 -10.34 5.48 -2.83
CA LYS A 189 -9.09 4.86 -3.29
C LYS A 189 -7.86 5.38 -2.50
N ASN A 190 -7.79 6.68 -2.24
CA ASN A 190 -6.65 7.32 -1.57
C ASN A 190 -6.63 6.93 -0.08
N ILE A 191 -7.81 6.95 0.56
CA ILE A 191 -8.00 6.53 1.96
C ILE A 191 -7.63 5.05 2.14
N ALA A 192 -8.08 4.18 1.24
CA ALA A 192 -7.75 2.76 1.31
C ALA A 192 -6.25 2.50 1.09
N CYS A 193 -5.60 3.22 0.16
CA CYS A 193 -4.16 3.14 -0.02
C CYS A 193 -3.42 3.55 1.28
N ALA A 194 -3.80 4.68 1.87
CA ALA A 194 -3.24 5.16 3.13
C ALA A 194 -3.44 4.17 4.29
N TRP A 195 -4.60 3.52 4.37
CA TRP A 195 -4.86 2.45 5.35
C TRP A 195 -3.94 1.25 5.14
N ILE A 196 -3.77 0.77 3.91
CA ILE A 196 -2.90 -0.38 3.62
C ILE A 196 -1.45 -0.10 4.05
N VAL A 197 -0.94 1.10 3.74
CA VAL A 197 0.43 1.51 4.10
C VAL A 197 0.60 1.65 5.61
N SER A 198 -0.32 2.31 6.31
CA SER A 198 -0.23 2.50 7.77
C SER A 198 -0.48 1.21 8.57
N LEU A 199 -1.40 0.36 8.12
CA LEU A 199 -1.66 -0.95 8.74
C LEU A 199 -0.46 -1.89 8.63
N THR A 200 0.38 -1.74 7.62
CA THR A 200 1.64 -2.50 7.51
C THR A 200 2.53 -2.26 8.73
N LEU A 201 2.74 -1.00 9.11
CA LEU A 201 3.51 -0.62 10.29
C LEU A 201 2.81 -1.05 11.58
N PHE A 202 1.50 -0.82 11.67
CA PHE A 202 0.74 -1.16 12.88
C PHE A 202 0.70 -2.66 13.14
N PHE A 203 0.46 -3.46 12.10
CA PHE A 203 0.41 -4.91 12.18
C PHE A 203 1.73 -5.49 12.67
N SER A 204 2.87 -5.08 12.10
CA SER A 204 4.18 -5.56 12.54
C SER A 204 4.53 -5.13 13.98
N GLY A 205 4.07 -3.96 14.42
CA GLY A 205 4.21 -3.53 15.81
C GLY A 205 3.41 -4.40 16.76
N THR A 206 2.13 -4.62 16.47
CA THR A 206 1.25 -5.44 17.33
C THR A 206 1.70 -6.89 17.43
N THR A 207 2.29 -7.46 16.37
CA THR A 207 2.81 -8.84 16.36
C THR A 207 4.12 -8.98 17.14
N SER A 208 4.88 -7.88 17.27
CA SER A 208 6.15 -7.82 18.01
C SER A 208 5.99 -7.61 19.51
N SER A 209 4.79 -7.20 19.94
CA SER A 209 4.47 -7.00 21.36
C SER A 209 4.63 -8.29 22.15
N GLN A 210 5.27 -8.19 23.31
CA GLN A 210 5.39 -9.30 24.27
C GLN A 210 4.17 -9.41 25.20
N ASN A 211 3.37 -8.34 25.31
CA ASN A 211 2.20 -8.30 26.19
C ASN A 211 1.04 -9.11 25.61
N LEU A 212 0.25 -9.74 26.49
CA LEU A 212 -0.97 -10.45 26.12
C LEU A 212 -2.01 -9.49 25.53
N ILE A 213 -2.19 -8.33 26.16
CA ILE A 213 -3.02 -7.24 25.67
C ILE A 213 -2.09 -6.17 25.08
N VAL A 214 -2.21 -5.94 23.77
CA VAL A 214 -1.29 -5.07 23.03
C VAL A 214 -1.30 -3.63 23.54
N ILE A 215 -2.46 -3.15 23.99
CA ILE A 215 -2.67 -1.78 24.48
C ILE A 215 -1.92 -1.53 25.80
N GLU A 216 -1.63 -2.57 26.58
CA GLU A 216 -0.86 -2.46 27.82
C GLU A 216 0.64 -2.21 27.55
N ASN A 217 1.10 -2.34 26.30
CA ASN A 217 2.47 -2.00 25.97
C ASN A 217 2.66 -0.49 26.13
N LYS A 218 3.65 -0.09 26.94
CA LYS A 218 3.94 1.33 27.17
C LYS A 218 4.13 2.12 25.87
N ASN A 219 4.69 1.51 24.83
CA ASN A 219 4.94 2.16 23.54
C ASN A 219 3.75 2.11 22.56
N PHE A 220 2.59 1.58 22.96
CA PHE A 220 1.38 1.54 22.11
C PHE A 220 0.94 2.92 21.64
N GLY A 221 1.08 3.95 22.49
CA GLY A 221 0.83 5.34 22.12
C GLY A 221 1.77 5.83 21.01
N ILE A 222 3.06 5.47 21.07
CA ILE A 222 4.06 5.81 20.06
C ILE A 222 3.74 5.09 18.74
N LEU A 223 3.32 3.82 18.80
CA LEU A 223 2.88 3.08 17.62
C LEU A 223 1.66 3.73 16.96
N SER A 224 0.68 4.17 17.76
CA SER A 224 -0.51 4.88 17.27
C SER A 224 -0.16 6.21 16.59
N ILE A 225 0.79 6.96 17.16
CA ILE A 225 1.34 8.18 16.55
C ILE A 225 2.03 7.87 15.22
N ALA A 226 2.89 6.84 15.18
CA ALA A 226 3.57 6.42 13.95
C ALA A 226 2.57 6.01 12.85
N MET A 227 1.54 5.24 13.21
CA MET A 227 0.48 4.82 12.29
C MET A 227 -0.29 6.04 11.74
N SER A 228 -0.67 6.98 12.60
CA SER A 228 -1.37 8.22 12.22
C SER A 228 -0.53 9.06 11.25
N LEU A 229 0.75 9.29 11.58
CA LEU A 229 1.69 10.03 10.75
C LEU A 229 1.83 9.41 9.35
N VAL A 230 2.01 8.08 9.28
CA VAL A 230 2.11 7.34 8.02
C VAL A 230 0.79 7.38 7.24
N PHE A 231 -0.35 7.24 7.91
CA PHE A 231 -1.67 7.25 7.28
C PHE A 231 -1.93 8.59 6.58
N TYR A 232 -1.91 9.70 7.32
CA TYR A 232 -2.23 11.00 6.76
C TYR A 232 -1.14 11.51 5.81
N GLY A 233 0.13 11.12 6.03
CA GLY A 233 1.23 11.37 5.09
C GLY A 233 1.00 10.66 3.75
N SER A 234 0.64 9.37 3.79
CA SER A 234 0.29 8.61 2.58
C SER A 234 -0.95 9.18 1.89
N LEU A 235 -1.97 9.60 2.64
CA LEU A 235 -3.17 10.22 2.09
C LEU A 235 -2.84 11.52 1.36
N SER A 236 -2.01 12.36 1.96
CA SER A 236 -1.52 13.60 1.33
C SER A 236 -0.77 13.31 0.03
N ASN A 237 0.15 12.33 0.04
CA ASN A 237 0.89 11.93 -1.16
C ASN A 237 -0.02 11.39 -2.27
N GLU A 238 -1.05 10.59 -1.95
CA GLU A 238 -2.03 10.13 -2.94
C GLU A 238 -2.80 11.28 -3.58
N ILE A 239 -3.14 12.33 -2.81
CA ILE A 239 -3.75 13.55 -3.37
C ILE A 239 -2.77 14.26 -4.31
N LEU A 240 -1.50 14.37 -3.94
CA LEU A 240 -0.47 14.96 -4.81
C LEU A 240 -0.30 14.16 -6.11
N LEU A 241 -0.24 12.83 -6.02
CA LEU A 241 -0.15 11.95 -7.19
C LEU A 241 -1.36 12.11 -8.12
N ASP A 242 -2.57 12.28 -7.57
CA ASP A 242 -3.74 12.62 -8.38
C ASP A 242 -3.61 14.00 -9.06
N ILE A 243 -2.97 15.00 -8.43
CA ILE A 243 -2.73 16.32 -9.06
C ILE A 243 -1.75 16.18 -10.23
N ARG A 244 -0.71 15.34 -10.07
CA ARG A 244 0.23 14.99 -11.13
C ARG A 244 -0.50 14.36 -12.31
N ASP A 245 -1.35 13.38 -12.03
CA ASP A 245 -2.01 12.56 -13.06
C ASP A 245 -3.30 13.23 -13.61
N TYR A 246 -3.57 14.49 -13.25
CA TYR A 246 -4.80 15.22 -13.58
C TYR A 246 -5.18 15.21 -15.07
N ASP A 247 -4.25 15.49 -15.97
CA ASP A 247 -4.55 15.61 -17.40
C ASP A 247 -4.92 14.24 -18.00
N GLY A 248 -4.22 13.17 -17.57
CA GLY A 248 -4.54 11.79 -17.94
C GLY A 248 -5.86 11.31 -17.34
N ASP A 249 -6.13 11.61 -16.08
CA ASP A 249 -7.40 11.26 -15.41
C ASP A 249 -8.59 11.97 -16.06
N LYS A 250 -8.43 13.27 -16.39
CA LYS A 250 -9.46 14.06 -17.07
C LYS A 250 -9.77 13.51 -18.46
N ALA A 251 -8.76 13.15 -19.25
CA ALA A 251 -8.95 12.55 -20.58
C ALA A 251 -9.68 11.19 -20.50
N ASN A 252 -9.42 10.42 -19.46
CA ASN A 252 -10.02 9.10 -19.24
C ASN A 252 -11.34 9.12 -18.44
N LYS A 253 -11.86 10.32 -18.12
CA LYS A 253 -13.08 10.52 -17.32
C LYS A 253 -13.01 9.82 -15.94
N ILE A 254 -11.82 9.79 -15.35
CA ILE A 254 -11.59 9.27 -14.01
C ILE A 254 -11.89 10.39 -13.01
N CYS A 255 -12.82 10.12 -12.10
CA CYS A 255 -13.22 11.10 -11.09
C CYS A 255 -12.23 11.09 -9.91
N THR A 256 -11.29 12.03 -9.89
CA THR A 256 -10.39 12.30 -8.76
C THR A 256 -10.67 13.69 -8.15
N ILE A 257 -10.17 13.95 -6.94
CA ILE A 257 -10.32 15.27 -6.29
C ILE A 257 -9.86 16.41 -7.20
N PRO A 258 -8.67 16.35 -7.83
CA PRO A 258 -8.23 17.44 -8.70
C PRO A 258 -9.05 17.55 -9.98
N VAL A 259 -9.62 16.47 -10.51
CA VAL A 259 -10.53 16.53 -11.67
C VAL A 259 -11.86 17.21 -11.31
N ILE A 260 -12.40 16.98 -10.12
CA ILE A 260 -13.69 17.52 -9.68
C ILE A 260 -13.55 18.96 -9.15
N PHE A 261 -12.57 19.21 -8.28
CA PHE A 261 -12.43 20.46 -7.51
C PHE A 261 -11.22 21.31 -7.93
N GLY A 262 -10.38 20.81 -8.85
CA GLY A 262 -9.20 21.50 -9.35
C GLY A 262 -7.91 21.24 -8.57
N LYS A 263 -6.77 21.50 -9.23
CA LYS A 263 -5.41 21.32 -8.68
C LYS A 263 -5.18 22.15 -7.41
N LYS A 264 -5.60 23.43 -7.41
CA LYS A 264 -5.41 24.36 -6.28
C LYS A 264 -6.13 23.91 -5.01
N PHE A 265 -7.39 23.48 -5.12
CA PHE A 265 -8.16 22.97 -3.99
C PHE A 265 -7.56 21.67 -3.45
N SER A 266 -7.15 20.77 -4.34
CA SER A 266 -6.52 19.50 -3.95
C SER A 266 -5.22 19.72 -3.18
N LEU A 267 -4.37 20.68 -3.61
CA LEU A 267 -3.17 21.04 -2.86
C LEU A 267 -3.50 21.64 -1.49
N LEU A 268 -4.55 22.46 -1.40
CA LEU A 268 -5.01 23.01 -0.12
C LEU A 268 -5.43 21.88 0.84
N CYS A 269 -6.19 20.88 0.35
CA CYS A 269 -6.55 19.71 1.13
C CYS A 269 -5.32 18.93 1.61
N ALA A 270 -4.38 18.62 0.72
CA ALA A 270 -3.12 17.94 1.06
C ALA A 270 -2.32 18.72 2.12
N SER A 271 -2.24 20.05 1.99
CA SER A 271 -1.56 20.93 2.94
C SER A 271 -2.24 20.93 4.32
N ILE A 272 -3.57 21.03 4.37
CA ILE A 272 -4.32 21.00 5.63
C ILE A 272 -4.14 19.65 6.32
N ILE A 273 -4.30 18.54 5.59
CA ILE A 273 -4.11 17.18 6.12
C ILE A 273 -2.69 17.04 6.69
N THR A 274 -1.68 17.48 5.96
CA THR A 274 -0.27 17.38 6.38
C THR A 274 0.00 18.21 7.64
N ASN A 275 -0.45 19.46 7.69
CA ASN A 275 -0.20 20.34 8.83
C ASN A 275 -0.94 19.88 10.09
N LEU A 276 -2.21 19.46 9.96
CA LEU A 276 -2.97 18.89 11.07
C LEU A 276 -2.35 17.58 11.55
N ASN A 277 -1.85 16.74 10.63
CA ASN A 277 -1.15 15.51 10.96
C ASN A 277 0.11 15.77 11.80
N ILE A 278 0.96 16.71 11.38
CA ILE A 278 2.18 17.08 12.11
C ILE A 278 1.81 17.66 13.48
N MET A 279 0.90 18.64 13.50
CA MET A 279 0.51 19.33 14.74
C MET A 279 -0.11 18.37 15.77
N SER A 280 -1.10 17.58 15.37
CA SER A 280 -1.80 16.67 16.28
C SER A 280 -0.89 15.58 16.85
N ASN A 281 -0.02 15.00 16.01
CA ASN A 281 0.91 13.96 16.47
C ASN A 281 2.06 14.51 17.30
N SER A 282 2.53 15.73 17.02
CA SER A 282 3.48 16.43 17.89
C SER A 282 2.89 16.69 19.27
N LEU A 283 1.67 17.22 19.36
CA LEU A 283 0.96 17.42 20.63
C LEU A 283 0.72 16.10 21.38
N ALA A 284 0.30 15.04 20.66
CA ALA A 284 0.14 13.72 21.25
C ALA A 284 1.46 13.16 21.80
N LEU A 285 2.57 13.39 21.11
CA LEU A 285 3.89 12.97 21.59
C LEU A 285 4.33 13.77 22.82
N MET A 286 4.08 15.08 22.85
CA MET A 286 4.32 15.92 24.04
C MET A 286 3.58 15.36 25.26
N TYR A 287 2.31 14.99 25.08
CA TYR A 287 1.46 14.48 26.15
C TYR A 287 1.97 13.14 26.73
N ILE A 288 2.51 12.26 25.90
CA ILE A 288 2.97 10.92 26.32
C ILE A 288 4.44 10.91 26.79
N THR A 289 5.21 11.93 26.43
CA THR A 289 6.64 12.04 26.75
C THR A 289 6.95 13.39 27.42
N ASP A 290 7.45 14.37 26.66
CA ASP A 290 7.67 15.74 27.10
C ASP A 290 7.63 16.70 25.89
N SER A 291 7.43 17.98 26.16
CA SER A 291 7.44 19.12 25.24
C SER A 291 8.59 19.08 24.22
N VAL A 292 9.81 18.80 24.66
CA VAL A 292 11.00 18.74 23.80
C VAL A 292 10.84 17.69 22.71
N PHE A 293 10.31 16.51 23.04
CA PHE A 293 10.18 15.43 22.06
C PHE A 293 9.12 15.74 20.99
N GLY A 294 7.99 16.32 21.39
CA GLY A 294 6.97 16.73 20.43
C GLY A 294 7.39 17.90 19.53
N LEU A 295 8.16 18.87 20.06
CA LEU A 295 8.74 19.96 19.26
C LEU A 295 9.75 19.42 18.23
N LEU A 296 10.64 18.52 18.64
CA LEU A 296 11.59 17.90 17.73
C LEU A 296 10.90 17.10 16.62
N LEU A 297 9.81 16.38 16.92
CA LEU A 297 8.99 15.73 15.90
C LEU A 297 8.47 16.74 14.86
N ALA A 298 7.96 17.89 15.32
CA ALA A 298 7.46 18.94 14.42
C ALA A 298 8.58 19.48 13.52
N VAL A 299 9.78 19.70 14.07
CA VAL A 299 10.96 20.16 13.33
C VAL A 299 11.38 19.13 12.26
N ILE A 300 11.44 17.84 12.62
CA ILE A 300 11.78 16.75 11.68
C ILE A 300 10.78 16.68 10.52
N CYS A 301 9.48 16.88 10.78
CA CYS A 301 8.44 16.84 9.75
C CYS A 301 8.26 18.16 8.99
N SER A 302 8.81 19.28 9.48
CA SER A 302 8.66 20.60 8.88
C SER A 302 9.03 20.72 7.38
N PRO A 303 10.02 19.97 6.83
CA PRO A 303 10.32 20.02 5.40
C PRO A 303 9.14 19.59 4.52
N ILE A 304 8.27 18.68 4.99
CA ILE A 304 7.09 18.24 4.25
C ILE A 304 6.13 19.41 4.06
N SER A 305 5.85 20.17 5.13
CA SER A 305 4.98 21.34 5.08
C SER A 305 5.57 22.45 4.20
N PHE A 306 6.87 22.70 4.34
CA PHE A 306 7.58 23.69 3.53
C PHE A 306 7.52 23.38 2.02
N ASN A 307 7.70 22.12 1.64
CA ASN A 307 7.62 21.70 0.25
C ASN A 307 6.23 21.90 -0.36
N LEU A 308 5.16 21.63 0.40
CA LEU A 308 3.78 21.91 -0.02
C LEU A 308 3.52 23.42 -0.16
N PHE A 309 4.05 24.23 0.75
CA PHE A 309 3.97 25.68 0.64
C PHE A 309 4.67 26.20 -0.62
N LYS A 310 5.85 25.66 -0.95
CA LYS A 310 6.58 26.00 -2.17
C LYS A 310 5.80 25.65 -3.44
N LEU A 311 5.13 24.49 -3.48
CA LEU A 311 4.29 24.08 -4.61
C LEU A 311 3.10 25.01 -4.86
N LYS A 312 2.60 25.71 -3.83
CA LYS A 312 1.46 26.63 -3.97
C LYS A 312 1.75 27.74 -4.98
N ASN A 313 3.01 28.12 -5.14
CA ASN A 313 3.45 29.23 -5.97
C ASN A 313 3.94 28.81 -7.37
N ASN A 314 3.86 27.52 -7.72
CA ASN A 314 4.32 26.96 -8.99
C ASN A 314 3.15 26.42 -9.83
N ASP A 315 3.40 26.09 -11.10
CA ASP A 315 2.38 25.68 -12.08
C ASP A 315 1.91 24.22 -11.95
N TYR A 316 2.15 23.56 -10.80
CA TYR A 316 1.79 22.16 -10.56
C TYR A 316 2.32 21.21 -11.64
N SER A 317 3.56 21.41 -12.09
CA SER A 317 4.16 20.56 -13.12
C SER A 317 4.36 19.13 -12.59
N GLU A 318 4.22 18.12 -13.47
CA GLU A 318 4.31 16.72 -13.06
C GLU A 318 5.64 16.37 -12.37
N ASN A 319 6.73 16.98 -12.86
CA ASN A 319 8.08 16.80 -12.32
C ASN A 319 8.22 17.41 -10.92
N GLU A 320 7.65 18.59 -10.68
CA GLU A 320 7.71 19.24 -9.37
C GLU A 320 6.89 18.47 -8.33
N ILE A 321 5.70 17.98 -8.70
CA ILE A 321 4.88 17.18 -7.80
C ILE A 321 5.59 15.87 -7.46
N SER A 322 6.14 15.19 -8.45
CA SER A 322 6.90 13.95 -8.23
C SER A 322 8.10 14.19 -7.32
N LYS A 323 8.83 15.30 -7.53
CA LYS A 323 9.93 15.70 -6.67
C LYS A 323 9.48 15.93 -5.23
N VAL A 324 8.38 16.63 -4.99
CA VAL A 324 7.88 16.87 -3.63
C VAL A 324 7.43 15.57 -2.95
N VAL A 325 6.74 14.69 -3.67
CA VAL A 325 6.37 13.36 -3.16
C VAL A 325 7.63 12.57 -2.80
N ASP A 326 8.64 12.55 -3.66
CA ASP A 326 9.90 11.84 -3.40
C ASP A 326 10.67 12.42 -2.20
N GLU A 327 10.66 13.74 -2.04
CA GLU A 327 11.27 14.45 -0.91
C GLU A 327 10.58 14.15 0.44
N THR A 328 9.36 13.58 0.45
CA THR A 328 8.70 13.14 1.70
C THR A 328 9.36 11.91 2.32
N ASN A 329 10.11 11.12 1.54
CA ASN A 329 10.73 9.88 2.03
C ASN A 329 11.77 10.12 3.13
N THR A 330 12.59 11.18 3.00
CA THR A 330 13.65 11.49 3.96
C THR A 330 13.09 11.91 5.34
N PRO A 331 12.17 12.88 5.43
CA PRO A 331 11.49 13.19 6.69
C PRO A 331 10.76 11.99 7.29
N LEU A 332 10.08 11.19 6.47
CA LEU A 332 9.39 9.98 6.95
C LEU A 332 10.36 8.98 7.59
N PHE A 333 11.51 8.74 6.94
CA PHE A 333 12.55 7.86 7.46
C PHE A 333 13.12 8.37 8.79
N LEU A 334 13.49 9.66 8.84
CA LEU A 334 14.02 10.30 10.05
C LEU A 334 13.00 10.28 11.19
N MET A 335 11.73 10.58 10.89
CA MET A 335 10.62 10.55 11.85
C MET A 335 10.44 9.15 12.44
N LEU A 336 10.46 8.09 11.62
CA LEU A 336 10.33 6.72 12.13
C LEU A 336 11.54 6.29 12.97
N LEU A 337 12.76 6.64 12.56
CA LEU A 337 13.96 6.41 13.38
C LEU A 337 13.88 7.16 14.72
N TYR A 338 13.35 8.38 14.70
CA TYR A 338 13.16 9.19 15.90
C TYR A 338 12.16 8.53 16.87
N LEU A 339 11.02 8.06 16.38
CA LEU A 339 10.04 7.33 17.22
C LEU A 339 10.62 6.01 17.75
N CYS A 340 11.43 5.30 16.97
CA CYS A 340 12.20 4.15 17.44
C CYS A 340 13.17 4.55 18.57
N ALA A 341 13.91 5.64 18.44
CA ALA A 341 14.82 6.11 19.49
C ALA A 341 14.08 6.45 20.79
N ILE A 342 12.93 7.13 20.71
CA ILE A 342 12.08 7.41 21.89
C ILE A 342 11.60 6.11 22.54
N SER A 343 11.15 5.14 21.75
CA SER A 343 10.70 3.85 22.28
C SER A 343 11.80 3.11 23.03
N LEU A 344 13.06 3.21 22.57
CA LEU A 344 14.22 2.65 23.23
C LEU A 344 14.54 3.37 24.54
N LEU A 345 14.54 4.70 24.54
CA LEU A 345 14.77 5.52 25.75
C LEU A 345 13.73 5.24 26.82
N ARG A 346 12.46 5.10 26.43
CA ARG A 346 11.35 4.76 27.33
C ARG A 346 11.43 3.32 27.84
N ASN A 347 12.17 2.45 27.16
CA ASN A 347 12.46 1.07 27.57
C ASN A 347 13.67 0.94 28.50
N SER A 348 14.74 1.72 28.28
CA SER A 348 15.98 1.65 29.05
C SER A 348 15.91 2.40 30.38
N SER A 349 15.06 3.43 30.47
CA SER A 349 15.01 4.28 31.63
C SER A 349 13.98 3.81 32.67
N LYS A 350 14.37 3.87 33.95
CA LYS A 350 13.44 4.02 35.10
C LYS A 350 12.79 5.43 35.09
N ILE A 351 12.66 6.09 33.94
CA ILE A 351 11.95 7.36 33.83
C ILE A 351 10.47 7.01 33.77
N THR A 352 9.87 6.86 34.96
CA THR A 352 8.49 7.25 35.16
C THR A 352 8.41 8.72 34.78
N PHE A 353 7.94 9.01 33.57
CA PHE A 353 7.39 10.32 33.27
C PHE A 353 6.22 10.49 34.25
N PHE A 354 6.45 11.29 35.29
CA PHE A 354 5.40 11.64 36.25
C PHE A 354 4.31 12.36 35.47
N ILE A 355 3.12 11.76 35.49
CA ILE A 355 1.87 12.33 35.01
C ILE A 355 1.53 13.56 35.85
#